data_AF-A0AA96LAR4-F1
#
_entry.id   AF-A0AA96LAR4-F1
#
_cell.length_a   1.000
_cell.length_b   1.000
_cell.length_c   1.000
_cell.angle_alpha   90.00
_cell.angle_beta   90.00
_cell.angle_gamma   90.00
#
_symmetry.space_group_name_H-M   'P 1'
#
loop_
_entity.id
_entity.type
_entity.pdbx_description
1 polymer ?
#
loop_
_entity_poly.entity_id
_entity_poly.type
_entity_poly.pdbx_seq_one_letter_code
_entity_poly.pdbx_strand_id
1 'polypeptide(L)'
;MFYTLRNRLIAFFIVLLALSFGSMSYLLFKESREIIRAYIESSALEKMDEYGSFIDSALRQMYDASSLVFNSPTTKNWDLTLSDPAMPDGEKMLANISMSQFLTQATNNYSGLSSITVYRRGGLRISGENQKRETAG
;
A
#
# COMPACT_ATOMS: atom_id res chain seq x y z
N MET A 1 62.96 22.01 45.46
CA MET A 1 63.04 20.94 44.43
C MET A 1 61.78 20.05 44.32
N PHE A 2 60.93 19.91 45.35
CA PHE A 2 59.70 19.10 45.27
C PHE A 2 58.51 19.74 44.53
N TYR A 3 58.47 21.07 44.44
CA TYR A 3 57.40 21.79 43.74
C TYR A 3 57.40 21.55 42.21
N THR A 4 58.58 21.41 41.60
CA THR A 4 58.74 21.14 40.16
C THR A 4 58.36 19.71 39.80
N LEU A 5 58.64 18.72 40.66
CA LEU A 5 58.29 17.32 40.41
C LEU A 5 56.77 17.09 40.56
N ARG A 6 56.16 17.63 41.62
CA ARG A 6 54.71 17.56 41.85
C ARG A 6 53.91 18.19 40.71
N ASN A 7 54.34 19.35 40.21
CA ASN A 7 53.65 20.04 39.12
C ASN A 7 53.76 19.26 37.79
N ARG A 8 54.90 18.61 37.51
CA ARG A 8 55.06 17.72 36.35
C ARG A 8 54.16 16.49 36.45
N LEU A 9 54.07 15.87 37.63
CA LEU A 9 53.23 14.69 37.85
C LEU A 9 51.75 15.00 37.63
N ILE A 10 51.29 16.15 38.14
CA ILE A 10 49.93 16.65 37.92
C ILE A 10 49.68 16.94 36.43
N ALA A 11 50.63 17.56 35.73
CA ALA A 11 50.52 17.81 34.30
C ALA A 11 50.40 16.50 33.49
N PHE A 12 51.23 15.50 33.79
CA PHE A 12 51.13 14.17 33.18
C PHE A 12 49.76 13.53 33.44
N PHE A 13 49.27 13.60 34.68
CA PHE A 13 47.96 13.06 35.03
C PHE A 13 46.83 13.73 34.25
N ILE A 14 46.85 15.07 34.13
CA ILE A 14 45.84 15.82 33.36
C ILE A 14 45.90 15.45 31.88
N VAL A 15 47.09 15.33 31.28
CA VAL A 15 47.24 14.92 29.88
C VAL A 15 46.70 13.51 29.66
N LEU A 16 47.02 12.57 30.55
CA LEU A 16 46.56 11.19 30.48
C LEU A 16 45.03 11.11 30.62
N LEU A 17 44.46 11.92 31.51
CA LEU A 17 43.02 12.02 31.71
C LEU A 17 42.33 12.62 30.48
N ALA A 18 42.88 13.70 29.91
CA ALA A 18 42.35 14.32 28.69
C ALA A 18 42.41 13.37 27.49
N LEU A 19 43.50 12.60 27.35
CA LEU A 19 43.63 11.58 26.30
C LEU A 19 42.63 10.44 26.49
N SER A 20 42.47 9.94 27.72
CA SER A 20 41.52 8.86 28.02
C SER A 20 40.07 9.30 27.77
N PHE A 21 39.67 10.47 28.30
CA PHE A 21 38.34 11.03 28.07
C PHE A 21 38.11 11.39 26.60
N GLY A 22 39.10 11.96 25.93
CA GLY A 22 39.00 12.30 24.51
C GLY A 22 38.83 11.06 23.64
N SER A 23 39.63 10.02 23.90
CA SER A 23 39.51 8.73 23.20
C SER A 23 38.15 8.08 23.46
N MET A 24 37.70 8.02 24.72
CA MET A 24 36.41 7.45 25.08
C MET A 24 35.25 8.21 24.41
N SER A 25 35.29 9.55 24.46
CA SER A 25 34.28 10.41 23.85
C SER A 25 34.23 10.22 22.33
N TYR A 26 35.39 10.15 21.67
CA TYR A 26 35.48 9.92 20.24
C TYR A 26 34.93 8.55 19.83
N LEU A 27 35.31 7.48 20.55
CA LEU A 27 34.82 6.13 20.29
C LEU A 27 33.31 6.02 20.49
N LEU A 28 32.79 6.56 21.60
CA LEU A 28 31.35 6.56 21.87
C LEU A 28 30.57 7.32 20.79
N PHE A 29 31.09 8.46 20.33
CA PHE A 29 30.43 9.23 19.28
C PHE A 29 30.41 8.49 17.94
N LYS A 30 31.50 7.80 17.61
CA LYS A 30 31.60 6.99 16.39
C LYS A 30 30.61 5.82 16.43
N GLU A 31 30.62 5.03 17.51
CA GLU A 31 29.72 3.89 17.69
C GLU A 31 28.25 4.32 17.70
N SER A 32 27.93 5.41 18.40
CA SER A 32 26.56 5.95 18.44
C SER A 32 26.06 6.32 17.04
N ARG A 33 26.92 6.96 16.21
CA ARG A 33 26.57 7.29 14.83
C ARG A 33 26.35 6.05 13.97
N GLU A 34 27.17 5.01 14.16
CA GLU A 34 27.05 3.77 13.42
C GLU A 34 25.75 3.02 13.77
N ILE A 35 25.43 2.92 15.06
CA ILE A 35 24.18 2.31 15.54
C ILE A 35 22.96 3.08 15.03
N ILE A 36 22.97 4.42 15.15
CA ILE A 36 21.86 5.25 14.66
C ILE A 36 21.68 5.07 13.16
N ARG A 37 22.77 5.04 12.39
CA ARG A 37 22.70 4.84 10.94
C ARG A 37 22.12 3.48 10.59
N ALA A 38 22.62 2.41 11.21
CA ALA A 38 22.13 1.06 10.99
C ALA A 38 20.65 0.91 11.36
N TYR A 39 20.22 1.54 12.46
CA TYR A 39 18.83 1.56 12.88
C TYR A 39 17.93 2.29 11.87
N ILE A 40 18.36 3.46 11.38
CA ILE A 40 17.61 4.22 10.36
C ILE A 40 17.52 3.42 9.06
N GLU A 41 18.62 2.80 8.63
CA GLU A 41 18.66 1.98 7.41
C GLU A 41 17.73 0.77 7.52
N SER A 42 17.81 0.02 8.63
CA SER A 42 16.93 -1.11 8.89
C SER A 42 15.47 -0.69 8.97
N SER A 43 15.15 0.42 9.65
CA SER A 43 13.78 0.91 9.77
C SER A 43 13.23 1.37 8.43
N ALA A 44 14.06 2.02 7.60
CA ALA A 44 13.67 2.41 6.25
C ALA A 44 13.40 1.18 5.37
N LEU A 45 14.26 0.15 5.42
CA LEU A 45 14.06 -1.10 4.69
C LEU A 45 12.78 -1.82 5.13
N GLU A 46 12.55 -1.94 6.44
CA GLU A 46 11.32 -2.54 6.99
C GLU A 46 10.07 -1.81 6.49
N LYS A 47 10.09 -0.47 6.49
CA LYS A 47 8.99 0.33 5.96
C LYS A 47 8.80 0.13 4.47
N MET A 48 9.88 0.02 3.69
CA MET A 48 9.81 -0.26 2.25
C MET A 48 9.19 -1.63 1.97
N ASP A 49 9.56 -2.65 2.74
CA ASP A 49 8.98 -3.99 2.63
C ASP A 49 7.49 -4.00 3.01
N GLU A 50 7.11 -3.25 4.06
CA GLU A 50 5.72 -3.07 4.46
C GLU A 50 4.89 -2.41 3.34
N TYR A 51 5.42 -1.35 2.71
CA TYR A 51 4.79 -0.73 1.54
C TYR A 51 4.68 -1.69 0.35
N GLY A 52 5.73 -2.49 0.08
CA GLY A 52 5.70 -3.49 -0.98
C GLY A 52 4.61 -4.54 -0.76
N SER A 53 4.49 -5.05 0.46
CA SER A 53 3.45 -6.00 0.87
C SER A 53 2.04 -5.41 0.74
N PHE A 54 1.86 -4.13 1.10
CA PHE A 54 0.60 -3.43 0.91
C PHE A 54 0.20 -3.33 -0.57
N ILE A 55 1.14 -2.94 -1.45
CA ILE A 55 0.91 -2.85 -2.90
C ILE A 55 0.54 -4.23 -3.48
N ASP A 56 1.29 -5.29 -3.12
CA ASP A 56 0.98 -6.64 -3.59
C ASP A 56 -0.42 -7.10 -3.15
N SER A 57 -0.77 -6.83 -1.90
CA SER A 57 -2.10 -7.14 -1.36
C SER A 57 -3.21 -6.39 -2.10
N ALA A 58 -3.00 -5.10 -2.40
CA ALA A 58 -3.95 -4.30 -3.17
C ALA A 58 -4.12 -4.83 -4.60
N LEU A 59 -3.02 -5.17 -5.28
CA LEU A 59 -3.05 -5.75 -6.62
C LEU A 59 -3.79 -7.09 -6.65
N ARG A 60 -3.55 -7.97 -5.67
CA ARG A 60 -4.27 -9.24 -5.53
C ARG A 60 -5.77 -9.02 -5.33
N GLN A 61 -6.17 -8.10 -4.45
CA GLN A 61 -7.59 -7.77 -4.25
C GLN A 61 -8.26 -7.27 -5.53
N MET A 62 -7.60 -6.40 -6.30
CA MET A 62 -8.11 -5.96 -7.60
C MET A 62 -8.25 -7.11 -8.58
N TYR A 63 -7.26 -8.00 -8.65
CA TYR A 63 -7.28 -9.16 -9.53
C TYR A 63 -8.41 -10.14 -9.16
N ASP A 64 -8.53 -10.48 -7.88
CA ASP A 64 -9.55 -11.40 -7.37
C ASP A 64 -10.95 -10.85 -7.60
N ALA A 65 -11.18 -9.56 -7.32
CA ALA A 65 -12.45 -8.90 -7.61
C ALA A 65 -12.78 -8.88 -9.10
N SER A 66 -11.80 -8.58 -9.95
CA SER A 66 -11.97 -8.60 -11.40
C SER A 66 -12.29 -10.00 -11.91
N SER A 67 -11.60 -11.01 -11.41
CA SER A 67 -11.82 -12.42 -11.76
C SER A 67 -13.20 -12.91 -11.29
N LEU A 68 -13.60 -12.56 -10.06
CA LEU A 68 -14.92 -12.85 -9.51
C LEU A 68 -16.02 -12.28 -10.41
N VAL A 69 -15.90 -11.00 -10.77
CA VAL A 69 -16.90 -10.33 -11.59
C VAL A 69 -16.92 -10.91 -13.00
N PHE A 70 -15.77 -11.08 -13.65
CA PHE A 70 -15.66 -11.58 -15.02
C PHE A 70 -16.18 -13.01 -15.17
N ASN A 71 -15.85 -13.89 -14.23
CA ASN A 71 -16.24 -15.30 -14.28
C ASN A 71 -17.61 -15.59 -13.64
N SER A 72 -18.29 -14.58 -13.10
CA SER A 72 -19.56 -14.79 -12.41
C SER A 72 -20.67 -15.23 -13.39
N PRO A 73 -21.58 -16.13 -12.96
CA PRO A 73 -22.80 -16.43 -13.69
C PRO A 73 -23.65 -15.18 -13.96
N THR A 74 -23.63 -14.21 -13.03
CA THR A 74 -24.35 -12.93 -13.16
C THR A 74 -23.88 -12.13 -14.37
N THR A 75 -22.57 -11.94 -14.53
CA THR A 75 -22.01 -11.22 -15.69
C THR A 75 -22.30 -11.95 -17.00
N LYS A 76 -22.19 -13.28 -17.01
CA LYS A 76 -22.51 -14.09 -18.20
C LYS A 76 -23.98 -13.98 -18.59
N ASN A 77 -24.89 -14.10 -17.62
CA ASN A 77 -26.32 -13.97 -17.88
C ASN A 77 -26.68 -12.54 -18.33
N TRP A 78 -26.10 -11.52 -17.68
CA TRP A 78 -26.25 -10.13 -18.06
C TRP A 78 -25.86 -9.90 -19.52
N ASP A 79 -24.68 -10.36 -19.94
CA ASP A 79 -24.24 -10.21 -21.34
C ASP A 79 -25.14 -10.96 -22.32
N LEU A 80 -25.63 -12.15 -21.97
CA LEU A 80 -26.58 -12.90 -22.81
C LEU A 80 -27.92 -12.17 -22.97
N THR A 81 -28.55 -11.73 -21.88
CA THR A 81 -29.83 -11.00 -21.91
C THR A 81 -29.75 -9.70 -22.69
N LEU A 82 -28.62 -8.99 -22.59
CA LEU A 82 -28.38 -7.75 -23.33
C LEU A 82 -27.91 -7.97 -24.79
N SER A 83 -27.49 -9.17 -25.14
CA SER A 83 -27.14 -9.55 -26.52
C SER A 83 -28.36 -10.00 -27.31
N ASP A 84 -29.41 -10.48 -26.64
CA ASP A 84 -30.61 -10.98 -27.29
C ASP A 84 -31.52 -9.82 -27.80
N PRO A 85 -31.69 -9.66 -29.12
CA PRO A 85 -32.56 -8.64 -29.68
C PRO A 85 -34.04 -8.91 -29.41
N ALA A 86 -34.44 -10.16 -29.24
CA ALA A 86 -35.83 -10.56 -29.02
C ALA A 86 -36.29 -10.34 -27.57
N MET A 87 -35.35 -10.05 -26.66
CA MET A 87 -35.67 -9.91 -25.25
C MET A 87 -36.35 -8.58 -24.93
N PRO A 88 -37.44 -8.56 -24.14
CA PRO A 88 -38.15 -7.35 -23.77
C PRO A 88 -37.26 -6.35 -23.02
N ASP A 89 -37.49 -5.06 -23.22
CA ASP A 89 -36.72 -3.99 -22.56
C ASP A 89 -36.81 -4.07 -21.02
N GLY A 90 -37.94 -4.53 -20.49
CA GLY A 90 -38.11 -4.77 -19.05
C GLY A 90 -37.17 -5.83 -18.49
N GLU A 91 -36.93 -6.92 -19.22
CA GLU A 91 -35.98 -7.98 -18.81
C GLU A 91 -34.53 -7.51 -18.90
N LYS A 92 -34.20 -6.72 -19.94
CA LYS A 92 -32.89 -6.07 -20.07
C LYS A 92 -32.63 -5.09 -18.91
N MET A 93 -33.66 -4.35 -18.48
CA MET A 93 -33.56 -3.45 -17.33
C MET A 93 -33.39 -4.23 -16.01
N LEU A 94 -34.12 -5.32 -15.83
CA LEU A 94 -33.97 -6.19 -14.66
C LEU A 94 -32.56 -6.80 -14.57
N ALA A 95 -32.02 -7.27 -15.70
CA ALA A 95 -30.65 -7.77 -15.78
C ALA A 95 -29.63 -6.70 -15.36
N ASN A 96 -29.82 -5.45 -15.79
CA ASN A 96 -28.97 -4.33 -15.34
C ASN A 96 -29.06 -4.09 -13.84
N ILE A 97 -30.27 -4.08 -13.26
CA ILE A 97 -30.44 -3.90 -11.81
C ILE A 97 -29.74 -5.02 -11.03
N SER A 98 -29.92 -6.28 -11.45
CA SER A 98 -29.26 -7.43 -10.83
C SER A 98 -27.73 -7.34 -10.91
N MET A 99 -27.20 -6.93 -12.05
CA MET A 99 -25.76 -6.74 -12.24
C MET A 99 -25.22 -5.59 -11.37
N SER A 100 -25.92 -4.46 -11.30
CA SER A 100 -25.57 -3.34 -10.41
C SER A 100 -25.55 -3.74 -8.93
N GLN A 101 -26.55 -4.51 -8.48
CA GLN A 101 -26.58 -5.05 -7.12
C GLN A 101 -25.40 -5.99 -6.85
N PHE A 102 -25.08 -6.87 -7.80
CA PHE A 102 -23.93 -7.75 -7.71
C PHE A 102 -22.60 -6.96 -7.63
N LEU A 103 -22.42 -5.94 -8.47
CA LEU A 103 -21.24 -5.08 -8.44
C LEU A 103 -21.12 -4.29 -7.13
N THR A 104 -22.25 -3.88 -6.55
CA THR A 104 -22.30 -3.20 -5.25
C THR A 104 -21.86 -4.15 -4.13
N GLN A 105 -22.38 -5.38 -4.12
CA GLN A 105 -21.98 -6.41 -3.15
C GLN A 105 -20.50 -6.78 -3.31
N ALA A 106 -20.04 -6.96 -4.54
CA ALA A 106 -18.64 -7.24 -4.84
C ALA A 106 -17.74 -6.10 -4.33
N THR A 107 -18.08 -4.84 -4.62
CA THR A 107 -17.30 -3.68 -4.13
C THR A 107 -17.25 -3.64 -2.60
N ASN A 108 -18.38 -3.85 -1.92
CA ASN A 108 -18.45 -3.84 -0.46
C ASN A 108 -17.65 -4.96 0.22
N ASN A 109 -17.38 -6.07 -0.49
CA ASN A 109 -16.60 -7.18 0.04
C ASN A 109 -15.08 -6.93 -0.02
N TYR A 110 -14.62 -5.93 -0.78
CA TYR A 110 -13.20 -5.58 -0.89
C TYR A 110 -12.98 -4.14 -0.40
N SER A 111 -12.49 -3.99 0.83
CA SER A 111 -12.28 -2.69 1.47
C SER A 111 -11.29 -1.78 0.75
N GLY A 112 -10.38 -2.34 -0.05
CA GLY A 112 -9.42 -1.58 -0.87
C GLY A 112 -9.99 -1.05 -2.19
N LEU A 113 -11.22 -1.40 -2.56
CA LEU A 113 -11.83 -1.02 -3.83
C LEU A 113 -12.90 0.06 -3.61
N SER A 114 -12.80 1.16 -4.37
CA SER A 114 -13.81 2.22 -4.31
C SER A 114 -15.05 1.91 -5.15
N SER A 115 -14.87 1.26 -6.31
CA SER A 115 -15.96 0.99 -7.25
C SER A 115 -15.55 -0.05 -8.28
N ILE A 116 -16.48 -0.90 -8.70
CA ILE A 116 -16.32 -1.78 -9.86
C ILE A 116 -17.28 -1.34 -10.96
N THR A 117 -16.76 -1.17 -12.19
CA THR A 117 -17.53 -0.80 -13.38
C THR A 117 -17.24 -1.76 -14.52
N VAL A 118 -18.29 -2.26 -15.17
CA VAL A 118 -18.20 -3.14 -16.35
C VAL A 118 -18.59 -2.35 -17.59
N TYR A 119 -17.77 -2.47 -18.63
CA TYR A 119 -17.95 -1.82 -19.92
C TYR A 119 -18.31 -2.86 -20.99
N ARG A 120 -19.32 -2.55 -21.81
CA ARG A 120 -19.75 -3.40 -22.92
C ARG A 120 -19.48 -2.75 -24.27
N ARG A 121 -19.26 -3.59 -25.28
CA ARG A 121 -19.16 -3.18 -26.69
C ARG A 121 -20.50 -2.57 -27.10
N GLY A 122 -20.54 -1.25 -27.30
CA GLY A 122 -21.76 -0.47 -27.49
C GLY A 122 -21.86 0.78 -26.61
N GLY A 123 -20.86 1.06 -25.76
CA GLY A 123 -20.82 2.28 -24.93
C GLY A 123 -21.67 2.20 -23.66
N LEU A 124 -22.34 1.07 -23.44
CA LEU A 124 -23.02 0.80 -22.18
C LEU A 124 -22.00 0.52 -21.08
N ARG A 125 -22.09 1.28 -19.99
CA ARG A 125 -21.38 1.00 -18.74
C ARG A 125 -22.36 0.81 -17.59
N ILE A 126 -22.01 -0.12 -16.72
CA ILE A 126 -22.75 -0.37 -15.49
C ILE A 126 -21.78 -0.45 -14.31
N SER A 127 -22.11 0.27 -13.24
CA SER A 127 -21.37 0.24 -11.98
C SER A 127 -22.30 -0.18 -10.84
N GLY A 128 -21.72 -0.35 -9.65
CA GLY A 128 -22.51 -0.38 -8.41
C GLY A 128 -23.36 0.90 -8.24
N GLU A 129 -24.28 0.85 -7.27
CA GLU A 129 -25.20 1.95 -6.91
C GLU A 129 -26.22 2.35 -7.99
N ASN A 130 -26.57 1.43 -8.90
CA ASN A 130 -27.54 1.66 -9.99
C ASN A 130 -27.15 2.80 -10.95
N GLN A 131 -25.86 3.13 -11.04
CA GLN A 131 -25.38 4.11 -11.99
C GLN A 131 -25.28 3.49 -13.40
N LYS A 132 -26.34 3.65 -14.20
CA LYS A 132 -26.32 3.41 -15.65
C LYS A 132 -26.08 4.73 -16.37
N ARG A 133 -25.07 4.79 -17.25
CA ARG A 133 -24.89 5.89 -18.20
C ARG A 133 -24.59 5.31 -19.58
N GLU A 134 -25.45 5.58 -20.55
CA GLU A 134 -25.17 5.37 -21.96
C GLU A 134 -24.52 6.66 -22.48
N THR A 135 -23.27 6.58 -22.94
CA THR A 135 -22.69 7.67 -23.73
C THR A 135 -23.24 7.54 -25.15
N ALA A 136 -24.15 8.44 -25.53
CA ALA A 136 -24.52 8.63 -26.92
C ALA A 136 -23.24 8.96 -27.71
N GLY A 137 -23.02 8.20 -28.79
CA GLY A 137 -21.97 8.49 -29.76
C GLY A 137 -22.21 9.81 -30.47
#